data_AF-J5PRB0-F1
#
_entry.id   AF-J5PRB0-F1
#
_cell.length_a   1.000
_cell.length_b   1.000
_cell.length_c   1.000
_cell.angle_alpha   90.00
_cell.angle_beta   90.00
_cell.angle_gamma   90.00
#
_symmetry.space_group_name_H-M   'P 1'
#
loop_
_entity.id
_entity.type
_entity.pdbx_description
1 polymer ?
#
loop_
_entity_poly.entity_id
_entity_poly.type
_entity_poly.pdbx_seq_one_letter_code
_entity_poly.pdbx_strand_id
1 'polypeptide(L)'
;MARPNGGGRPNPTETAPSRRIRPGPFVARMSIEDDIGFLESVPTFRLLGPNALRILAIGCESRAVADGEVLFRAGEPADCGFVVQEGAFRLDPERAGSGGGGAGGTTVGPGVLLGEMALLIDTVRPVTAVAAGPSAVMRIPRQLFLKMLEGFPDAAYRLRDHLASRALETAEEIATVRASLEPGRRS
;
A
#
# COMPACT_ATOMS: atom_id res chain seq x y z
N MET A 1 -67.43 0.65 -44.95
CA MET A 1 -66.39 0.20 -44.01
C MET A 1 -65.02 0.52 -44.60
N ALA A 2 -64.26 1.40 -43.95
CA ALA A 2 -63.05 2.03 -44.44
C ALA A 2 -61.78 1.24 -44.06
N ARG A 3 -60.73 1.36 -44.89
CA ARG A 3 -59.31 1.05 -44.57
C ARG A 3 -58.64 2.29 -43.88
N PRO A 4 -57.32 2.31 -43.62
CA PRO A 4 -56.52 1.56 -42.64
C PRO A 4 -55.68 2.53 -41.74
N ASN A 5 -54.98 2.03 -40.71
CA ASN A 5 -53.83 2.70 -40.05
C ASN A 5 -53.06 1.59 -39.30
N GLY A 6 -51.74 1.46 -39.29
CA GLY A 6 -50.67 2.41 -39.58
C GLY A 6 -49.83 2.63 -38.31
N GLY A 7 -48.59 2.08 -38.29
CA GLY A 7 -47.55 2.37 -37.30
C GLY A 7 -47.52 1.40 -36.10
N GLY A 8 -46.40 0.90 -35.60
CA GLY A 8 -44.99 1.09 -35.95
C GLY A 8 -44.17 0.08 -35.14
N ARG A 9 -43.09 -0.44 -35.73
CA ARG A 9 -42.11 -1.28 -35.02
C ARG A 9 -41.26 -0.38 -34.11
N PRO A 10 -41.01 -0.72 -32.83
CA PRO A 10 -39.92 -0.10 -32.09
C PRO A 10 -38.60 -0.82 -32.43
N ASN A 11 -37.57 -0.06 -32.81
CA ASN A 11 -36.17 -0.49 -32.81
C ASN A 11 -35.31 0.75 -32.47
N PRO A 12 -34.02 0.62 -32.14
CA PRO A 12 -33.48 0.30 -30.83
C PRO A 12 -32.54 1.43 -30.38
N THR A 13 -32.95 2.28 -29.44
CA THR A 13 -32.07 3.34 -28.93
C THR A 13 -32.51 3.75 -27.54
N GLU A 14 -32.19 2.92 -26.55
CA GLU A 14 -32.06 3.40 -25.18
C GLU A 14 -30.71 2.93 -24.62
N THR A 15 -29.67 3.47 -25.25
CA THR A 15 -28.33 3.46 -24.68
C THR A 15 -28.40 4.30 -23.41
N ALA A 16 -28.34 3.61 -22.27
CA ALA A 16 -28.21 4.21 -20.94
C ALA A 16 -27.20 5.38 -20.98
N PRO A 17 -27.44 6.49 -20.27
CA PRO A 17 -26.49 7.59 -20.25
C PRO A 17 -25.17 7.06 -19.71
N SER A 18 -24.18 6.94 -20.60
CA SER A 18 -22.80 6.69 -20.26
C SER A 18 -22.40 7.68 -19.19
N ARG A 19 -22.34 7.21 -17.94
CA ARG A 19 -21.82 7.96 -16.81
C ARG A 19 -20.36 8.19 -17.15
N ARG A 20 -20.09 9.34 -17.79
CA ARG A 20 -18.73 9.87 -17.93
C ARG A 20 -18.22 10.02 -16.51
N ILE A 21 -17.48 9.02 -16.05
CA ILE A 21 -16.61 9.14 -14.90
C ILE A 21 -15.66 10.26 -15.31
N ARG A 22 -15.92 11.47 -14.80
CA ARG A 22 -14.93 12.53 -14.87
C ARG A 22 -13.76 12.03 -14.02
N PRO A 23 -12.54 11.87 -14.55
CA PRO A 23 -11.41 11.74 -13.67
C PRO A 23 -11.35 13.05 -12.87
N GLY A 24 -11.64 12.95 -11.56
CA GLY A 24 -11.47 14.07 -10.65
C GLY A 24 -9.98 14.46 -10.64
N PRO A 25 -9.64 15.76 -10.51
CA PRO A 25 -8.27 16.19 -10.36
C PRO A 25 -7.84 15.91 -8.92
N PHE A 26 -7.57 14.66 -8.56
CA PHE A 26 -7.18 14.30 -7.19
C PHE A 26 -5.67 14.21 -6.98
N VAL A 27 -4.86 14.54 -8.00
CA VAL A 27 -3.46 14.84 -7.76
C VAL A 27 -3.37 16.33 -7.51
N ALA A 28 -3.74 16.76 -6.30
CA ALA A 28 -3.27 18.04 -5.82
C ALA A 28 -1.74 17.96 -5.93
N ARG A 29 -1.14 18.81 -6.77
CA ARG A 29 0.31 19.02 -6.73
C ARG A 29 0.61 19.62 -5.37
N MET A 30 0.84 18.77 -4.38
CA MET A 30 1.47 19.15 -3.14
C MET A 30 2.84 19.72 -3.48
N SER A 31 3.26 20.75 -2.75
CA SER A 31 4.61 21.25 -2.92
C SER A 31 5.59 20.15 -2.50
N ILE A 32 6.81 20.20 -3.03
CA ILE A 32 7.85 19.25 -2.61
C ILE A 32 8.08 19.33 -1.09
N GLU A 33 7.89 20.51 -0.49
CA GLU A 33 7.92 20.71 0.96
C GLU A 33 6.80 19.96 1.70
N ASP A 34 5.58 19.91 1.15
CA ASP A 34 4.47 19.15 1.73
C ASP A 34 4.74 17.64 1.66
N ASP A 35 5.27 17.15 0.54
CA ASP A 35 5.63 15.74 0.38
C ASP A 35 6.75 15.33 1.35
N ILE A 36 7.74 16.19 1.56
CA ILE A 36 8.80 15.97 2.56
C ILE A 36 8.19 15.88 3.96
N GLY A 37 7.33 16.83 4.33
CA GLY A 37 6.67 16.84 5.64
C GLY A 37 5.79 15.61 5.85
N PHE A 38 5.10 15.16 4.80
CA PHE A 38 4.32 13.93 4.83
C PHE A 38 5.21 12.69 5.01
N LEU A 39 6.29 12.56 4.25
CA LEU A 39 7.23 11.45 4.40
C LEU A 39 7.88 11.43 5.80
N GLU A 40 8.15 12.59 6.40
CA GLU A 40 8.68 12.70 7.76
C GLU A 40 7.69 12.21 8.84
N SER A 41 6.39 12.18 8.54
CA SER A 41 5.38 11.61 9.43
C SER A 41 5.47 10.07 9.51
N VAL A 42 6.03 9.42 8.49
CA VAL A 42 6.17 7.97 8.41
C VAL A 42 7.34 7.52 9.30
N PRO A 43 7.14 6.61 10.27
CA PRO A 43 8.17 6.23 11.25
C PRO A 43 9.51 5.80 10.65
N THR A 44 9.48 4.93 9.63
CA THR A 44 10.69 4.44 8.93
C THR A 44 11.45 5.57 8.23
N PHE A 45 10.74 6.54 7.66
CA PHE A 45 11.34 7.59 6.84
C PHE A 45 11.81 8.79 7.66
N ARG A 46 11.22 9.05 8.83
CA ARG A 46 11.70 10.07 9.77
C ARG A 46 13.19 9.92 10.11
N LEU A 47 13.69 8.68 10.11
CA LEU A 47 15.09 8.36 10.44
C LEU A 47 16.09 8.85 9.38
N LEU A 48 15.64 9.05 8.14
CA LEU A 48 16.51 9.32 7.00
C LEU A 48 17.02 10.77 6.96
N GLY A 49 16.28 11.69 7.58
CA GLY A 49 16.59 13.12 7.59
C GLY A 49 16.17 13.86 6.32
N PRO A 50 16.10 15.20 6.38
CA PRO A 50 15.37 16.02 5.39
C PRO A 50 15.97 15.97 3.98
N ASN A 51 17.29 15.86 3.85
CA ASN A 51 17.96 15.82 2.54
C ASN A 51 17.67 14.52 1.79
N ALA A 52 17.68 13.39 2.50
CA ALA A 52 17.30 12.09 1.96
C ALA A 52 15.81 12.05 1.58
N LEU A 53 14.94 12.59 2.44
CA LEU A 53 13.50 12.70 2.17
C LEU A 53 13.20 13.54 0.94
N ARG A 54 13.96 14.61 0.69
CA ARG A 54 13.81 15.42 -0.53
C ARG A 54 14.05 14.61 -1.79
N ILE A 55 15.02 13.69 -1.80
CA ILE A 55 15.25 12.81 -2.96
C ILE A 55 14.06 11.85 -3.18
N LEU A 56 13.54 11.28 -2.09
CA LEU A 56 12.36 10.41 -2.18
C LEU A 56 11.14 11.18 -2.69
N ALA A 57 10.88 12.37 -2.16
CA ALA A 57 9.77 13.21 -2.57
C ALA A 57 9.84 13.60 -4.06
N ILE A 58 11.04 13.85 -4.61
CA ILE A 58 11.21 14.14 -6.04
C ILE A 58 10.97 12.90 -6.91
N GLY A 59 11.41 11.73 -6.47
CA GLY A 59 11.39 10.50 -7.27
C GLY A 59 10.17 9.61 -7.06
N CYS A 60 9.32 9.93 -6.09
CA CYS A 60 8.10 9.18 -5.82
C CYS A 60 6.99 9.49 -6.82
N GLU A 61 6.05 8.57 -6.96
CA GLU A 61 4.90 8.73 -7.84
C GLU A 61 3.61 8.65 -7.04
N SER A 62 2.79 9.69 -7.09
CA SER A 62 1.44 9.64 -6.52
C SER A 62 0.51 8.87 -7.45
N ARG A 63 -0.25 7.93 -6.87
CA ARG A 63 -1.23 7.09 -7.57
C ARG A 63 -2.57 7.16 -6.84
N ALA A 64 -3.60 7.59 -7.56
CA ALA A 64 -4.98 7.44 -7.12
C ALA A 64 -5.45 5.98 -7.31
N VAL A 65 -6.26 5.50 -6.38
CA VAL A 65 -6.80 4.14 -6.34
C VAL A 65 -8.30 4.23 -6.07
N ALA A 66 -9.11 3.67 -6.97
CA ALA A 66 -10.56 3.72 -6.83
C ALA A 66 -11.06 2.82 -5.69
N ASP A 67 -12.27 3.08 -5.18
CA ASP A 67 -12.90 2.20 -4.19
C ASP A 67 -13.01 0.75 -4.70
N GLY A 68 -12.59 -0.21 -3.89
CA GLY A 68 -12.54 -1.63 -4.24
C GLY A 68 -11.41 -2.02 -5.22
N GLU A 69 -10.59 -1.08 -5.70
CA GLU A 69 -9.45 -1.38 -6.56
C GLU A 69 -8.34 -2.06 -5.76
N VAL A 70 -7.71 -3.08 -6.37
CA VAL A 70 -6.57 -3.80 -5.79
C VAL A 70 -5.28 -3.01 -6.08
N LEU A 71 -4.58 -2.61 -5.01
CA LEU A 71 -3.28 -1.94 -5.13
C LEU A 71 -2.17 -2.92 -5.53
N PHE A 72 -2.14 -4.09 -4.88
CA PHE A 72 -1.28 -5.23 -5.19
C PHE A 72 -1.91 -6.51 -4.64
N ARG A 73 -1.56 -7.66 -5.22
CA ARG A 73 -2.01 -8.99 -4.74
C ARG A 73 -0.93 -9.73 -4.00
N ALA A 74 -1.34 -10.60 -3.07
CA ALA A 74 -0.44 -11.57 -2.47
C ALA A 74 0.26 -12.41 -3.54
N GLY A 75 1.51 -12.78 -3.29
CA GLY A 75 2.34 -13.55 -4.22
C GLY A 75 2.96 -12.74 -5.37
N GLU A 76 2.47 -11.53 -5.66
CA GLU A 76 3.11 -10.67 -6.67
C GLU A 76 4.52 -10.27 -6.21
N PRO A 77 5.52 -10.16 -7.12
CA PRO A 77 6.81 -9.60 -6.80
C PRO A 77 6.64 -8.19 -6.22
N ALA A 78 7.26 -7.94 -5.08
CA ALA A 78 7.32 -6.61 -4.51
C ALA A 78 8.61 -5.95 -5.00
N ASP A 79 8.53 -4.77 -5.61
CA ASP A 79 9.66 -3.99 -6.13
C ASP A 79 9.67 -2.53 -5.61
N CYS A 80 8.72 -2.23 -4.72
CA CYS A 80 8.43 -0.90 -4.22
C CYS A 80 7.68 -0.94 -2.89
N GLY A 81 7.74 0.17 -2.16
CA GLY A 81 6.85 0.49 -1.05
C GLY A 81 5.73 1.43 -1.50
N PHE A 82 4.62 1.43 -0.76
CA PHE A 82 3.53 2.39 -0.93
C PHE A 82 3.24 3.06 0.41
N VAL A 83 3.27 4.40 0.45
CA VAL A 83 2.75 5.14 1.61
C VAL A 83 1.32 5.53 1.32
N VAL A 84 0.39 5.24 2.23
CA VAL A 84 -0.99 5.70 2.10
C VAL A 84 -1.04 7.20 2.34
N GLN A 85 -1.29 8.00 1.31
CA GLN A 85 -1.47 9.45 1.44
C GLN A 85 -2.87 9.77 1.94
N GLU A 86 -3.88 9.11 1.37
CA GLU A 86 -5.29 9.34 1.68
C GLU A 86 -6.13 8.07 1.55
N GLY A 87 -7.27 8.06 2.22
CA GLY A 87 -8.18 6.91 2.24
C GLY A 87 -7.69 5.78 3.13
N ALA A 88 -8.03 4.55 2.78
CA ALA A 88 -7.71 3.38 3.58
C ALA A 88 -7.61 2.12 2.71
N PHE A 89 -6.83 1.14 3.18
CA PHE A 89 -6.65 -0.14 2.50
C PHE A 89 -6.93 -1.29 3.45
N ARG A 90 -7.73 -2.26 2.99
CA ARG A 90 -7.90 -3.54 3.65
C ARG A 90 -6.79 -4.49 3.19
N LEU A 91 -6.12 -5.12 4.15
CA LEU A 91 -5.05 -6.09 3.93
C LEU A 91 -5.58 -7.49 4.19
N ASP A 92 -5.75 -8.25 3.13
CA ASP A 92 -6.32 -9.60 3.15
C ASP A 92 -5.20 -10.63 2.89
N PRO A 93 -4.77 -11.42 3.89
CA PRO A 93 -3.84 -12.52 3.66
C PRO A 93 -4.49 -13.59 2.78
N GLU A 94 -3.77 -14.08 1.77
CA GLU A 94 -4.29 -15.18 0.95
C GLU A 94 -4.47 -16.43 1.80
N ARG A 95 -5.70 -16.95 1.82
CA ARG A 95 -6.00 -18.22 2.48
C ARG A 95 -5.47 -19.36 1.65
N ALA A 96 -4.38 -19.97 2.10
CA ALA A 96 -4.02 -21.32 1.68
C ALA A 96 -5.14 -22.28 2.13
N GLY A 97 -6.07 -22.58 1.22
CA GLY A 97 -6.99 -23.71 1.25
C GLY A 97 -7.68 -24.07 2.57
N SER A 98 -8.91 -23.60 2.77
CA SER A 98 -10.07 -24.40 3.27
C SER A 98 -11.18 -23.46 3.75
N GLY A 99 -12.41 -23.85 3.46
CA GLY A 99 -13.61 -23.09 3.82
C GLY A 99 -13.73 -22.88 5.33
N GLY A 100 -14.06 -21.66 5.73
CA GLY A 100 -14.38 -21.34 7.12
C GLY A 100 -14.00 -19.91 7.50
N GLY A 101 -15.00 -19.04 7.61
CA GLY A 101 -15.02 -17.75 8.34
C GLY A 101 -13.82 -16.83 8.21
N GLY A 102 -13.93 -15.78 7.38
CA GLY A 102 -12.88 -14.78 7.09
C GLY A 102 -11.98 -14.43 8.27
N ALA A 103 -10.70 -14.71 8.15
CA ALA A 103 -9.69 -14.16 9.04
C ALA A 103 -9.66 -12.66 8.73
N GLY A 104 -10.06 -11.85 9.72
CA GLY A 104 -10.30 -10.42 9.54
C GLY A 104 -9.09 -9.73 8.94
N GLY A 105 -9.23 -9.22 7.71
CA GLY A 105 -8.26 -8.33 7.13
C GLY A 105 -8.08 -7.10 8.01
N THR A 106 -6.84 -6.61 8.11
CA THR A 106 -6.56 -5.38 8.86
C THR A 106 -6.72 -4.19 7.93
N THR A 107 -7.39 -3.13 8.38
CA THR A 107 -7.48 -1.87 7.63
C THR A 107 -6.37 -0.92 8.07
N VAL A 108 -5.66 -0.35 7.12
CA VAL A 108 -4.64 0.68 7.34
C VAL A 108 -5.08 2.00 6.72
N GLY A 109 -4.66 3.11 7.33
CA GLY A 109 -4.97 4.47 6.89
C GLY A 109 -3.74 5.28 6.50
N PRO A 110 -3.89 6.61 6.40
CA PRO A 110 -2.81 7.51 5.98
C PRO A 110 -1.56 7.43 6.86
N GLY A 111 -0.38 7.62 6.26
CA GLY A 111 0.93 7.56 6.92
C GLY A 111 1.49 6.15 7.10
N VAL A 112 0.71 5.11 6.78
CA VAL A 112 1.19 3.73 6.84
C VAL A 112 2.02 3.39 5.60
N LEU A 113 3.22 2.84 5.82
CA LEU A 113 4.08 2.29 4.79
C LEU A 113 3.76 0.80 4.56
N LEU A 114 3.24 0.49 3.38
CA LEU A 114 3.02 -0.86 2.89
C LEU A 114 4.24 -1.35 2.13
N GLY A 115 4.71 -2.55 2.49
CA GLY A 115 5.87 -3.16 1.84
C GLY A 115 7.21 -2.54 2.24
N GLU A 116 7.37 -2.15 3.51
CA GLU A 116 8.64 -1.67 4.06
C GLU A 116 9.83 -2.56 3.67
N MET A 117 9.70 -3.87 3.86
CA MET A 117 10.74 -4.85 3.50
C MET A 117 11.04 -4.87 1.99
N ALA A 118 10.04 -4.59 1.15
CA ALA A 118 10.23 -4.54 -0.30
C ALA A 118 11.11 -3.36 -0.73
N LEU A 119 11.39 -2.37 0.12
CA LEU A 119 12.37 -1.33 -0.18
C LEU A 119 13.82 -1.78 0.01
N LEU A 120 14.04 -2.89 0.72
CA LEU A 120 15.37 -3.34 1.14
C LEU A 120 15.79 -4.65 0.48
N ILE A 121 14.85 -5.60 0.38
CA ILE A 121 15.13 -6.95 -0.12
C ILE A 121 14.15 -7.35 -1.22
N ASP A 122 14.57 -8.29 -2.06
CA ASP A 122 13.68 -8.98 -2.97
C ASP A 122 12.71 -9.85 -2.18
N THR A 123 11.41 -9.67 -2.44
CA THR A 123 10.35 -10.36 -1.72
C THR A 123 9.07 -10.39 -2.56
N VAL A 124 8.07 -11.12 -2.10
CA VAL A 124 6.73 -11.15 -2.65
C VAL A 124 5.76 -10.47 -1.69
N ARG A 125 4.61 -10.03 -2.19
CA ARG A 125 3.56 -9.45 -1.34
C ARG A 125 2.98 -10.55 -0.43
N PRO A 126 3.00 -10.38 0.90
CA PRO A 126 2.46 -11.40 1.81
C PRO A 126 0.92 -11.39 1.88
N VAL A 127 0.30 -10.28 1.46
CA VAL A 127 -1.14 -10.03 1.55
C VAL A 127 -1.61 -9.30 0.30
N THR A 128 -2.91 -9.32 0.03
CA THR A 128 -3.56 -8.50 -0.99
C THR A 128 -4.04 -7.20 -0.34
N ALA A 129 -3.74 -6.05 -0.97
CA ALA A 129 -4.20 -4.75 -0.50
C ALA A 129 -5.32 -4.23 -1.41
N VAL A 130 -6.49 -3.95 -0.84
CA VAL A 130 -7.67 -3.45 -1.56
C VAL A 130 -8.11 -2.13 -0.96
N ALA A 131 -8.36 -1.12 -1.79
CA ALA A 131 -8.86 0.16 -1.33
C ALA A 131 -10.25 0.02 -0.67
N ALA A 132 -10.42 0.66 0.47
CA ALA A 132 -11.66 0.74 1.25
C ALA A 132 -12.19 2.18 1.18
N GLY A 133 -12.74 2.55 0.03
CA GLY A 133 -13.04 3.92 -0.37
C GLY A 133 -12.00 4.51 -1.35
N PRO A 134 -12.33 5.65 -2.01
CA PRO A 134 -11.36 6.38 -2.83
C PRO A 134 -10.10 6.70 -2.04
N SER A 135 -8.94 6.30 -2.56
CA SER A 135 -7.67 6.36 -1.84
C SER A 135 -6.53 6.88 -2.73
N ALA A 136 -5.45 7.33 -2.11
CA ALA A 136 -4.24 7.76 -2.81
C ALA A 136 -2.99 7.21 -2.10
N VAL A 137 -1.99 6.83 -2.88
CA VAL A 137 -0.71 6.32 -2.36
C VAL A 137 0.47 6.98 -3.05
N MET A 138 1.57 7.13 -2.30
CA MET A 138 2.87 7.48 -2.83
C MET A 138 3.68 6.21 -3.06
N ARG A 139 3.95 5.87 -4.32
CA ARG A 139 4.81 4.73 -4.72
C ARG A 139 6.27 5.15 -4.62
N ILE A 140 7.05 4.35 -3.91
CA ILE A 140 8.50 4.52 -3.75
C ILE A 140 9.19 3.29 -4.35
N PRO A 141 9.80 3.41 -5.55
CA PRO A 141 10.56 2.32 -6.15
C PRO A 141 11.76 1.90 -5.29
N ARG A 142 12.02 0.60 -5.17
CA ARG A 142 13.20 0.08 -4.43
C ARG A 142 14.49 0.71 -4.94
N GLN A 143 14.66 0.79 -6.25
CA GLN A 143 15.87 1.34 -6.85
C GLN A 143 16.12 2.80 -6.46
N LEU A 144 15.06 3.60 -6.34
CA LEU A 144 15.17 4.99 -5.86
C LEU A 144 15.63 5.01 -4.40
N PHE A 145 15.02 4.17 -3.57
CA PHE A 145 15.33 4.10 -2.14
C PHE A 145 16.78 3.68 -1.90
N LEU A 146 17.26 2.63 -2.57
CA LEU A 146 18.63 2.15 -2.45
C LEU A 146 19.66 3.20 -2.93
N LYS A 147 19.41 3.85 -4.07
CA LYS A 147 20.27 4.95 -4.56
C LYS A 147 20.32 6.14 -3.58
N MET A 148 19.21 6.44 -2.93
CA MET A 148 19.18 7.47 -1.88
C MET A 148 20.08 7.03 -0.71
N LEU A 149 20.00 5.79 -0.24
CA LEU A 149 20.86 5.30 0.84
C LEU A 149 22.36 5.35 0.46
N GLU A 150 22.70 5.05 -0.80
CA GLU A 150 24.06 5.20 -1.32
C GLU A 150 24.55 6.65 -1.28
N GLY A 151 23.67 7.61 -1.58
CA GLY A 151 23.96 9.04 -1.55
C GLY A 151 23.98 9.67 -0.14
N PHE A 152 23.36 9.02 0.85
CA PHE A 152 23.26 9.51 2.23
C PHE A 152 23.64 8.42 3.24
N PRO A 153 24.95 8.15 3.45
CA PRO A 153 25.41 7.08 4.35
C PRO A 153 24.89 7.19 5.78
N ASP A 154 24.76 8.40 6.32
CA ASP A 154 24.20 8.63 7.66
C ASP A 154 22.75 8.15 7.79
N ALA A 155 21.94 8.34 6.73
CA ALA A 155 20.58 7.84 6.68
C ALA A 155 20.56 6.30 6.66
N ALA A 156 21.47 5.69 5.90
CA ALA A 156 21.64 4.24 5.84
C ALA A 156 22.05 3.65 7.20
N TYR A 157 22.97 4.28 7.93
CA TYR A 157 23.36 3.84 9.27
C TYR A 157 22.20 3.91 10.26
N ARG A 158 21.45 5.02 10.28
CA ARG A 158 20.26 5.15 11.14
C ARG A 158 19.20 4.09 10.85
N LEU A 159 18.94 3.84 9.56
CA LEU A 159 17.99 2.82 9.16
C LEU A 159 18.46 1.41 9.56
N ARG A 160 19.73 1.09 9.32
CA ARG A 160 20.34 -0.18 9.72
C ARG A 160 20.20 -0.41 11.23
N ASP A 161 20.56 0.59 12.04
CA ASP A 161 20.55 0.48 13.49
C ASP A 161 19.12 0.31 14.02
N HIS A 162 18.15 0.99 13.41
CA HIS A 162 16.73 0.81 13.71
C HIS A 162 16.23 -0.60 13.39
N LEU A 163 16.55 -1.12 12.21
CA LEU A 163 16.16 -2.48 11.80
C LEU A 163 16.84 -3.56 12.66
N ALA A 164 18.11 -3.36 13.00
CA ALA A 164 18.84 -4.26 13.89
C ALA A 164 18.20 -4.32 15.28
N SER A 165 17.83 -3.15 15.83
CA SER A 165 17.16 -3.07 17.14
C SER A 165 15.82 -3.81 17.11
N ARG A 166 14.97 -3.54 16.10
CA ARG A 166 13.67 -4.22 15.94
C ARG A 166 13.81 -5.73 15.74
N ALA A 167 14.83 -6.18 15.00
CA ALA A 167 15.08 -7.60 14.77
C ALA A 167 15.49 -8.32 16.07
N LEU A 168 16.32 -7.69 16.90
CA LEU A 168 16.71 -8.23 18.20
C LEU A 168 15.51 -8.30 19.16
N GLU A 169 14.73 -7.22 19.28
CA GLU A 169 13.50 -7.18 20.09
C GLU A 169 12.53 -8.31 19.70
N THR A 170 12.28 -8.46 18.40
CA THR A 170 11.39 -9.52 17.89
C THR A 170 11.93 -10.92 18.20
N ALA A 171 13.26 -11.12 18.10
CA ALA A 171 13.88 -12.41 18.40
C ALA A 171 13.77 -12.77 19.90
N GLU A 172 13.89 -11.80 20.80
CA GLU A 172 13.71 -11.97 22.23
C GLU A 172 12.26 -12.30 22.60
N GLU A 173 11.29 -11.64 21.97
CA GLU A 173 9.86 -11.95 22.14
C GLU A 173 9.54 -13.39 21.71
N ILE A 174 10.04 -13.81 20.55
CA ILE A 174 9.85 -15.18 20.06
C ILE A 174 10.49 -16.19 21.02
N ALA A 175 11.69 -15.92 21.54
CA ALA A 175 12.35 -16.79 22.51
C ALA A 175 11.54 -16.92 23.81
N THR A 176 10.95 -15.82 24.27
CA THR A 176 10.11 -15.77 25.47
C THR A 176 8.81 -16.57 25.29
N VAL A 177 8.11 -16.38 24.16
CA VAL A 177 6.90 -17.16 23.82
C VAL A 177 7.22 -18.64 23.69
N ARG A 178 8.37 -18.99 23.11
CA ARG A 178 8.79 -20.39 23.00
C ARG A 178 9.03 -21.02 24.37
N ALA A 179 9.68 -20.30 25.30
CA ALA A 179 9.94 -20.79 26.65
C ALA A 179 8.65 -21.01 27.48
N SER A 180 7.60 -20.21 27.27
CA SER A 180 6.31 -20.37 27.95
C SER A 180 5.45 -21.50 27.39
N LEU A 181 5.72 -21.98 26.16
CA LEU A 181 5.05 -23.11 25.51
C LEU A 181 5.70 -24.48 25.80
N GLU A 182 6.88 -24.52 26.42
CA GLU A 182 7.52 -25.76 26.91
C GLU A 182 7.43 -26.02 28.45
N PRO A 183 6.28 -25.93 29.16
CA PRO A 183 6.23 -26.30 30.58
C PRO A 183 6.24 -27.81 30.88
N GLY A 184 6.36 -28.71 29.89
CA GLY A 184 5.89 -30.11 30.04
C GLY A 184 6.91 -31.25 29.94
N ARG A 185 8.21 -31.01 29.69
CA ARG A 185 9.14 -32.12 29.37
C ARG A 185 10.10 -32.52 30.49
N ARG A 186 9.66 -32.44 31.75
CA ARG A 186 10.33 -33.08 32.88
C ARG A 186 9.44 -34.22 33.42
N SER A 187 9.75 -35.44 33.02
CA SER A 187 9.57 -36.65 33.83
C SER A 187 10.67 -37.63 33.52
#